data_AF-A0A382RXP8-F1
#
_entry.id   AF-A0A382RXP8-F1
#
_cell.length_a   1.000
_cell.length_b   1.000
_cell.length_c   1.000
_cell.angle_alpha   90.00
_cell.angle_beta   90.00
_cell.angle_gamma   90.00
#
_symmetry.space_group_name_H-M   'P 1'
#
loop_
_entity.id
_entity.type
_entity.pdbx_description
1 polymer ?
#
loop_
_entity_poly.entity_id
_entity_poly.type
_entity_poly.pdbx_seq_one_letter_code
_entity_poly.pdbx_strand_id
1 'polypeptide(L)'
;MTKTDYSKFGKRFSRESGITQLMADLGKANHSNDPNTVMLGGGNPAIIPAAHDKFVDELQKLIAGSGVDQMIGFYDGPQGSEEFIRALVAMLNDHYDWALDEKNIAITNGSQSSFFSLFNLFAGEMSN
;
A
#
# COMPACT_ATOMS: atom_id res chain seq x y z
N MET A 1 -16.22 16.60 -23.94
CA MET A 1 -15.29 16.90 -22.84
C MET A 1 -14.11 17.66 -23.41
N THR A 2 -13.78 18.80 -22.80
CA THR A 2 -12.73 19.73 -23.24
C THR A 2 -11.37 19.06 -23.25
N LYS A 3 -10.57 19.33 -24.29
CA LYS A 3 -9.21 18.80 -24.47
C LYS A 3 -8.29 19.52 -23.48
N THR A 4 -8.25 19.05 -22.24
CA THR A 4 -7.34 19.59 -21.22
C THR A 4 -5.90 19.34 -21.65
N ASP A 5 -5.11 20.40 -21.79
CA ASP A 5 -3.68 20.29 -22.13
C ASP A 5 -2.87 19.85 -20.91
N TYR A 6 -2.94 18.55 -20.62
CA TYR A 6 -2.08 17.93 -19.62
C TYR A 6 -0.61 17.92 -20.07
N SER A 7 0.29 17.96 -19.09
CA SER A 7 1.71 17.68 -19.30
C SER A 7 1.90 16.30 -19.94
N LYS A 8 3.07 16.04 -20.53
CA LYS A 8 3.38 14.71 -21.07
C LYS A 8 3.24 13.60 -20.02
N PHE A 9 3.61 13.89 -18.77
CA PHE A 9 3.36 13.01 -17.64
C PHE A 9 1.85 12.77 -17.44
N GLY A 10 1.04 13.83 -17.33
CA GLY A 10 -0.41 13.69 -17.19
C GLY A 10 -1.06 12.88 -18.32
N LYS A 11 -0.63 13.12 -19.57
CA LYS A 11 -1.09 12.37 -20.76
C LYS A 11 -0.73 10.88 -20.69
N ARG A 12 0.43 10.52 -20.12
CA ARG A 12 0.84 9.12 -19.92
C ARG A 12 -0.07 8.40 -18.93
N PHE A 13 -0.41 9.04 -17.81
CA PHE A 13 -1.27 8.45 -16.77
C PHE A 13 -2.76 8.48 -17.12
N SER A 14 -3.19 9.42 -17.96
CA SER A 14 -4.58 9.49 -18.43
C SER A 14 -4.85 8.61 -19.66
N ARG A 15 -3.85 7.86 -20.16
CA ARG A 15 -4.01 7.03 -21.35
C ARG A 15 -4.83 5.79 -21.01
N GLU A 16 -5.87 5.54 -21.80
CA GLU A 16 -6.57 4.25 -21.73
C GLU A 16 -5.64 3.11 -22.15
N SER A 17 -5.59 2.09 -21.30
CA SER A 17 -4.88 0.83 -21.51
C SER A 17 -5.82 -0.34 -21.21
N GLY A 18 -5.46 -1.54 -21.68
CA GLY A 18 -6.21 -2.76 -21.35
C GLY A 18 -6.31 -2.99 -19.84
N ILE A 19 -5.26 -2.66 -19.08
CA ILE A 19 -5.25 -2.79 -17.62
C ILE A 19 -6.24 -1.81 -16.98
N THR A 20 -6.26 -0.55 -17.40
CA THR A 20 -7.21 0.44 -16.84
C THR A 20 -8.66 0.07 -17.11
N GLN A 21 -8.96 -0.51 -18.28
CA GLN A 21 -10.30 -0.99 -18.60
C GLN A 21 -10.66 -2.22 -17.74
N LEU A 22 -9.74 -3.19 -17.62
CA LEU A 22 -9.93 -4.36 -16.76
C LEU A 22 -10.19 -3.98 -15.29
N MET A 23 -9.41 -3.05 -14.74
CA MET A 23 -9.60 -2.59 -13.36
C MET A 23 -10.95 -1.87 -13.19
N ALA A 24 -11.42 -1.13 -14.20
CA ALA A 24 -12.75 -0.52 -14.17
C ALA A 24 -13.86 -1.58 -14.16
N ASP A 25 -13.70 -2.66 -14.92
CA ASP A 25 -14.68 -3.74 -14.98
C ASP A 25 -14.68 -4.59 -13.70
N LEU A 26 -13.51 -4.89 -13.12
CA LEU A 26 -13.41 -5.51 -11.79
C LEU A 26 -14.09 -4.64 -10.72
N GLY A 27 -13.87 -3.32 -10.79
CA GLY A 27 -14.52 -2.35 -9.90
C GLY A 27 -16.05 -2.39 -10.04
N LYS A 28 -16.59 -2.34 -11.26
CA LYS A 28 -18.05 -2.42 -11.48
C LYS A 28 -18.62 -3.74 -10.99
N ALA A 29 -17.97 -4.86 -11.30
CA ALA A 29 -18.41 -6.19 -10.87
C ALA A 29 -18.49 -6.28 -9.34
N ASN A 30 -17.45 -5.81 -8.64
CA ASN A 30 -17.38 -5.83 -7.17
C ASN A 30 -18.47 -4.98 -6.49
N HIS A 31 -18.97 -3.93 -7.15
CA HIS A 31 -20.02 -3.06 -6.60
C HIS A 31 -21.42 -3.32 -7.18
N SER A 32 -21.55 -4.31 -8.07
CA SER A 32 -22.81 -4.55 -8.80
C SER A 32 -23.92 -5.16 -7.94
N ASN A 33 -23.56 -5.76 -6.78
CA ASN A 33 -24.45 -6.60 -5.98
C ASN A 33 -25.15 -7.71 -6.78
N ASP A 34 -24.64 -8.07 -7.96
CA ASP A 34 -25.22 -9.12 -8.80
C ASP A 34 -24.91 -10.50 -8.19
N PRO A 35 -25.92 -11.26 -7.74
CA PRO A 35 -25.72 -12.57 -7.12
C PRO A 35 -25.14 -13.62 -8.08
N ASN A 36 -25.14 -13.38 -9.40
CA ASN A 36 -24.56 -14.30 -10.38
C ASN A 36 -23.09 -14.02 -10.67
N THR A 37 -22.55 -12.91 -10.16
CA THR A 37 -21.14 -12.56 -10.37
C THR A 37 -20.26 -13.32 -9.39
N VAL A 38 -19.35 -14.14 -9.91
CA VAL A 38 -18.33 -14.85 -9.10
C VAL A 38 -17.01 -14.09 -9.18
N MET A 39 -16.64 -13.41 -8.10
CA MET A 39 -15.46 -12.54 -8.06
C MET A 39 -14.17 -13.33 -7.79
N LEU A 40 -13.50 -13.77 -8.87
CA LEU A 40 -12.20 -14.48 -8.81
C LEU A 40 -11.02 -13.67 -9.38
N GLY A 41 -11.26 -12.42 -9.80
CA GLY A 41 -10.24 -11.56 -10.43
C GLY A 41 -9.59 -10.53 -9.50
N GLY A 42 -10.04 -10.43 -8.25
CA GLY A 42 -9.51 -9.48 -7.27
C GLY A 42 -8.27 -10.01 -6.52
N GLY A 43 -7.50 -9.09 -5.92
CA GLY A 43 -6.34 -9.40 -5.08
C GLY A 43 -6.59 -9.17 -3.57
N ASN A 44 -7.83 -8.96 -3.15
CA ASN A 44 -8.15 -8.74 -1.73
C ASN A 44 -7.93 -10.05 -0.95
N PRO A 45 -7.28 -10.00 0.22
CA PRO A 45 -7.08 -11.19 1.04
C PRO A 45 -8.42 -11.70 1.60
N ALA A 46 -8.44 -12.98 1.98
CA ALA A 46 -9.58 -13.55 2.70
C ALA A 46 -9.67 -12.97 4.13
N ILE A 47 -10.89 -12.80 4.62
CA ILE A 47 -11.15 -12.48 6.03
C ILE A 47 -11.12 -13.78 6.82
N ILE A 48 -9.95 -14.10 7.38
CA ILE A 48 -9.74 -15.31 8.20
C ILE A 48 -10.09 -14.95 9.66
N PRO A 49 -11.06 -15.64 10.31
CA PRO A 49 -11.53 -15.28 11.65
C PRO A 49 -10.41 -15.17 12.68
N ALA A 50 -9.49 -16.14 12.72
CA ALA A 50 -8.38 -16.12 13.67
C ALA A 50 -7.43 -14.93 13.49
N ALA A 51 -7.22 -14.47 12.25
CA ALA A 51 -6.39 -13.28 12.00
C ALA A 51 -7.16 -12.00 12.34
N HIS A 52 -8.44 -11.95 11.96
CA HIS A 52 -9.34 -10.84 12.29
C HIS A 52 -9.40 -10.59 13.80
N ASP A 53 -9.60 -11.64 14.61
CA ASP A 53 -9.71 -11.51 16.06
C ASP A 53 -8.43 -10.94 16.67
N LYS A 54 -7.25 -11.36 16.16
CA LYS A 54 -5.97 -10.78 16.58
C LYS A 54 -5.84 -9.31 16.24
N PHE A 55 -6.26 -8.89 15.04
CA PHE A 55 -6.22 -7.48 14.67
C PHE A 55 -7.16 -6.63 15.53
N VAL A 56 -8.37 -7.14 15.82
CA VAL A 56 -9.33 -6.45 16.69
C VAL A 56 -8.78 -6.33 18.11
N ASP A 57 -8.22 -7.40 18.66
CA ASP A 57 -7.63 -7.39 20.01
C ASP A 57 -6.50 -6.36 20.12
N GLU A 58 -5.59 -6.28 19.15
CA GLU A 58 -4.49 -5.30 19.17
C GLU A 58 -5.00 -3.86 19.01
N LEU A 59 -5.99 -3.63 18.15
CA LEU A 59 -6.64 -2.32 18.02
C LEU A 59 -7.30 -1.89 19.34
N GLN A 60 -7.99 -2.80 20.04
CA GLN A 60 -8.59 -2.52 21.34
C GLN A 60 -7.54 -2.14 22.38
N LYS A 61 -6.37 -2.80 22.39
CA LYS A 61 -5.26 -2.43 23.29
C LYS A 61 -4.70 -1.05 22.99
N LEU A 62 -4.55 -0.71 21.70
CA LEU A 62 -4.10 0.63 21.28
C LEU A 62 -5.09 1.73 21.69
N ILE A 63 -6.39 1.45 21.59
CA ILE A 63 -7.47 2.36 22.00
C ILE A 63 -7.55 2.50 23.53
N ALA A 64 -7.37 1.41 24.27
CA ALA A 64 -7.39 1.43 25.73
C ALA A 64 -6.16 2.14 26.32
N GLY A 65 -5.05 2.14 25.59
CA GLY A 65 -3.87 2.96 25.88
C GLY A 65 -3.91 4.33 25.21
N SER A 66 -2.75 4.99 25.13
CA SER A 66 -2.57 6.25 24.38
C SER A 66 -1.94 6.03 22.99
N GLY A 67 -1.79 4.77 22.55
CA GLY A 67 -1.16 4.44 21.27
C GLY A 67 -1.99 4.89 20.07
N VAL A 68 -3.32 4.93 20.22
CA VAL A 68 -4.21 5.44 19.19
C VAL A 68 -3.99 6.93 18.92
N ASP A 69 -3.66 7.72 19.94
CA ASP A 69 -3.39 9.16 19.79
C ASP A 69 -2.17 9.39 18.90
N GLN A 70 -1.12 8.58 19.10
CA GLN A 70 0.06 8.59 18.23
C GLN A 70 -0.31 8.25 16.78
N MET A 71 -1.13 7.20 16.59
CA MET A 71 -1.52 6.70 15.27
C MET A 71 -2.36 7.70 14.45
N ILE A 72 -3.25 8.45 15.08
CA ILE A 72 -4.19 9.34 14.38
C ILE A 72 -3.82 10.83 14.46
N GLY A 73 -3.10 11.22 15.51
CA GLY A 73 -2.88 12.62 15.87
C GLY A 73 -1.53 13.18 15.45
N PHE A 74 -0.56 12.31 15.12
CA PHE A 74 0.81 12.72 14.84
C PHE A 74 1.31 12.11 13.52
N TYR A 75 2.12 12.89 12.80
CA TYR A 75 2.78 12.40 11.60
C TYR A 75 3.98 11.54 11.96
N ASP A 76 4.14 10.43 11.25
CA ASP A 76 5.39 9.69 11.19
C ASP A 76 6.50 10.52 10.52
N GLY A 77 7.74 10.14 10.80
CA GLY A 77 8.90 10.66 10.08
C GLY A 77 8.84 10.34 8.58
N PRO A 78 9.63 11.02 7.73
CA PRO A 78 9.62 10.81 6.28
C PRO A 78 10.05 9.39 5.86
N GLN A 79 10.71 8.64 6.76
CA GLN A 79 11.10 7.25 6.55
C GLN A 79 10.01 6.25 6.98
N GLY A 80 9.00 6.71 7.74
CA GLY A 80 7.98 5.88 8.40
C GLY A 80 8.05 5.96 9.92
N SER A 81 7.15 5.22 10.58
CA SER A 81 7.14 5.05 12.04
C SER A 81 8.46 4.45 12.53
N GLU A 82 9.18 5.20 13.38
CA GLU A 82 10.46 4.75 13.97
C GLU A 82 10.29 3.48 14.81
N GLU A 83 9.19 3.38 15.57
CA GLU A 83 8.86 2.21 16.37
C GLU A 83 8.70 0.96 15.49
N PHE A 84 7.95 1.10 14.38
CA PHE A 84 7.72 -0.02 13.47
C PHE A 84 9.00 -0.43 12.74
N ILE A 85 9.82 0.54 12.31
CA ILE A 85 11.12 0.26 11.69
C ILE A 85 12.03 -0.54 12.63
N ARG A 86 12.12 -0.13 13.91
CA ARG A 86 12.92 -0.86 14.91
C ARG A 86 12.43 -2.28 15.13
N ALA A 87 11.11 -2.48 15.18
CA ALA A 87 10.52 -3.82 15.30
C ALA A 87 10.87 -4.70 14.08
N LEU A 88 10.85 -4.14 12.87
CA LEU A 88 11.23 -4.87 11.65
C LEU A 88 12.73 -5.22 11.63
N VAL A 89 13.61 -4.28 12.00
CA VAL A 89 15.06 -4.56 12.09
C VAL A 89 15.32 -5.72 13.05
N ALA A 90 14.72 -5.70 14.25
CA ALA A 90 14.87 -6.75 15.23
C ALA A 90 14.36 -8.11 14.69
N MET A 91 13.14 -8.14 14.14
CA MET A 91 12.53 -9.36 13.61
C MET A 91 13.34 -9.96 12.46
N LEU A 92 13.75 -9.13 11.49
CA LEU A 92 14.48 -9.61 10.31
C LEU A 92 15.88 -10.10 10.66
N ASN A 93 16.57 -9.44 11.59
CA ASN A 93 17.88 -9.90 12.05
C ASN A 93 17.78 -11.19 12.87
N ASP A 94 16.76 -11.33 13.73
CA ASP A 94 16.53 -12.56 14.48
C ASP A 94 16.24 -13.76 13.56
N HIS A 95 15.44 -13.55 12.50
CA HIS A 95 15.05 -14.63 11.60
C HIS A 95 16.11 -14.97 10.53
N TYR A 96 16.90 -14.00 10.10
CA TYR A 96 17.74 -14.15 8.91
C TYR A 96 19.22 -13.75 9.09
N ASP A 97 19.61 -13.22 10.25
CA ASP A 97 21.00 -12.79 10.56
C ASP A 97 21.59 -11.81 9.52
N TRP A 98 20.76 -10.86 9.06
CA TRP A 98 21.13 -9.93 7.98
C TRP A 98 21.93 -8.70 8.42
N ALA A 99 22.15 -8.52 9.72
CA ALA A 99 22.82 -7.36 10.30
C ALA A 99 22.28 -6.00 9.80
N LEU A 100 20.95 -5.89 9.63
CA LEU A 100 20.27 -4.67 9.23
C LEU A 100 20.32 -3.61 10.34
N ASP A 101 20.32 -2.34 9.94
CA ASP A 101 20.04 -1.20 10.79
C ASP A 101 18.78 -0.45 10.32
N GLU A 102 18.33 0.54 11.09
CA GLU A 102 17.13 1.33 10.78
C GLU A 102 17.21 2.00 9.41
N LYS A 103 18.41 2.32 8.89
CA LYS A 103 18.60 3.00 7.60
C LYS A 103 18.34 2.09 6.40
N ASN A 104 18.24 0.78 6.62
CA ASN A 104 17.94 -0.19 5.58
C ASN A 104 16.43 -0.31 5.30
N ILE A 105 15.56 0.25 6.13
CA ILE A 105 14.11 0.05 6.04
C ILE A 105 13.40 1.39 5.85
N ALA A 106 12.50 1.47 4.87
CA ALA A 106 11.60 2.61 4.69
C ALA A 106 10.15 2.11 4.52
N ILE A 107 9.21 2.82 5.15
CA ILE A 107 7.78 2.51 5.09
C ILE A 107 7.12 3.44 4.07
N THR A 108 6.24 2.87 3.25
CA THR A 108 5.52 3.59 2.20
C THR A 108 4.04 3.25 2.26
N ASN A 109 3.22 3.98 1.49
CA ASN A 109 1.78 3.76 1.39
C ASN A 109 1.47 2.54 0.51
N GLY A 110 1.89 1.36 0.98
CA GLY A 110 1.76 0.08 0.29
C GLY A 110 2.80 -0.12 -0.83
N SER A 111 3.03 -1.38 -1.18
CA SER A 111 4.07 -1.79 -2.12
C SER A 111 3.95 -1.14 -3.50
N GLN A 112 2.76 -0.78 -3.95
CA GLN A 112 2.56 -0.07 -5.23
C GLN A 112 3.29 1.28 -5.25
N SER A 113 3.29 2.01 -4.14
CA SER A 113 4.03 3.27 -4.02
C SER A 113 5.55 3.02 -3.96
N SER A 114 6.00 1.95 -3.30
CA SER A 114 7.41 1.52 -3.33
C SER A 114 7.88 1.24 -4.76
N PHE A 115 7.12 0.46 -5.53
CA PHE A 115 7.46 0.16 -6.92
C PHE A 115 7.47 1.43 -7.78
N PHE A 116 6.51 2.34 -7.59
CA PHE A 116 6.53 3.61 -8.30
C PHE A 116 7.84 4.38 -8.04
N SER A 117 8.25 4.52 -6.77
CA SER A 117 9.49 5.22 -6.42
C SER A 117 10.72 4.50 -6.96
N LEU A 118 10.83 3.19 -6.75
CA LEU A 118 11.99 2.39 -7.17
C LEU A 118 12.12 2.37 -8.70
N PHE A 119 11.02 2.14 -9.43
CA PHE A 119 11.08 2.09 -10.89
C PHE A 119 11.41 3.45 -11.49
N ASN A 120 10.87 4.55 -10.95
CA ASN A 120 11.25 5.88 -11.46
C ASN A 120 12.68 6.28 -11.05
N LEU A 121 13.17 5.82 -9.89
CA LEU A 121 14.54 6.09 -9.44
C LEU A 121 15.58 5.34 -10.29
N PHE A 122 15.29 4.10 -10.70
CA PHE A 122 16.22 3.24 -11.41
C PHE A 122 15.92 3.06 -12.91
N ALA A 123 14.96 3.80 -13.48
CA ALA A 123 14.58 3.70 -14.90
C ALA A 123 15.62 4.28 -15.89
N GLY A 124 16.62 5.03 -15.41
CA GLY A 124 17.55 5.76 -16.26
C GLY A 124 16.91 7.00 -16.89
N GLU A 125 17.57 7.56 -17.92
CA GLU A 125 17.07 8.75 -18.61
C GLU A 125 15.81 8.41 -19.42
N MET A 126 14.69 9.05 -19.09
CA MET A 126 13.45 8.89 -19.85
C MET A 126 13.41 9.88 -21.02
N SER A 127 13.12 9.36 -22.21
CA SER A 127 12.90 10.19 -23.41
C SER A 127 11.76 11.18 -23.21
N ASN A 128 12.01 12.45 -23.57
CA ASN A 128 11.07 13.56 -23.46
C ASN A 128 9.71 13.34 -24.12
#